data_AF-A0A367FQG2-F1
#
_entry.id   AF-A0A367FQG2-F1
#
_cell.length_a   1.000
_cell.length_b   1.000
_cell.length_c   1.000
_cell.angle_alpha   90.00
_cell.angle_beta   90.00
_cell.angle_gamma   90.00
#
_symmetry.space_group_name_H-M   'P 1'
#
loop_
_entity.id
_entity.type
_entity.pdbx_description
1 polymer ?
#
loop_
_entity_poly.entity_id
_entity_poly.type
_entity_poly.pdbx_seq_one_letter_code
_entity_poly.pdbx_strand_id
1 'polypeptide(L)'
;MGQERYVTSAAIESIIKEINEDVIPAVKQWRALVDTTVVGFPGWGALGEPLIGLRYRDVQNDVREKLGEAITVLETWNRQLDTARGNWRAAEDASTTVYV
;
A
#
# COMPACT_ATOMS: atom_id res chain seq x y z
N MET A 1 -25.02 -16.49 -10.92
CA MET A 1 -25.67 -15.85 -9.76
C MET A 1 -24.55 -15.35 -8.85
N GLY A 2 -24.34 -14.04 -8.80
CA GLY A 2 -23.31 -13.44 -7.94
C GLY A 2 -23.84 -13.35 -6.51
N GLN A 3 -23.10 -13.86 -5.54
CA GLN A 3 -23.44 -13.74 -4.14
C GLN A 3 -23.45 -12.25 -3.76
N GLU A 4 -24.58 -11.74 -3.27
CA GLU A 4 -24.64 -10.40 -2.68
C GLU A 4 -23.63 -10.36 -1.52
N ARG A 5 -22.56 -9.59 -1.68
CA ARG A 5 -21.61 -9.31 -0.61
C ARG A 5 -22.16 -8.14 0.19
N TYR A 6 -22.69 -8.42 1.38
CA TYR A 6 -23.06 -7.38 2.32
C TYR A 6 -21.79 -6.71 2.86
N VAL A 7 -21.63 -5.43 2.55
CA VAL A 7 -20.56 -4.58 3.09
C VAL A 7 -21.11 -3.85 4.29
N THR A 8 -20.47 -3.98 5.44
CA THR A 8 -20.82 -3.26 6.69
C THR A 8 -19.74 -2.26 7.04
N SER A 9 -20.09 -1.25 7.85
CA SER A 9 -19.10 -0.31 8.38
C SER A 9 -17.97 -1.03 9.14
N ALA A 10 -18.29 -2.08 9.91
CA ALA A 10 -17.32 -2.91 10.62
C ALA A 10 -16.38 -3.69 9.68
N ALA A 11 -16.88 -4.22 8.56
CA ALA A 11 -16.04 -4.90 7.57
C ALA A 11 -15.05 -3.94 6.92
N ILE A 12 -15.49 -2.72 6.58
CA ILE A 12 -14.62 -1.68 6.04
C ILE A 12 -13.54 -1.29 7.06
N GLU A 13 -13.91 -1.15 8.34
CA GLU A 13 -12.96 -0.85 9.42
C GLU A 13 -11.88 -1.92 9.56
N SER A 14 -12.25 -3.20 9.48
CA SER A 14 -11.30 -4.32 9.50
C SER A 14 -10.30 -4.24 8.35
N ILE A 15 -10.76 -3.90 7.14
CA ILE A 15 -9.88 -3.76 5.97
C ILE A 15 -8.94 -2.57 6.15
N ILE A 16 -9.44 -1.42 6.61
CA ILE A 16 -8.61 -0.24 6.90
C ILE A 16 -7.51 -0.60 7.91
N LYS A 17 -7.85 -1.38 8.93
CA LYS A 17 -6.91 -1.85 9.94
C LYS A 17 -5.81 -2.71 9.32
N GLU A 18 -6.17 -3.74 8.55
CA GLU A 18 -5.20 -4.62 7.87
C GLU A 18 -4.28 -3.83 6.92
N ILE A 19 -4.82 -2.87 6.17
CA ILE A 19 -4.01 -2.01 5.29
C ILE A 19 -2.99 -1.19 6.10
N ASN A 20 -3.39 -0.63 7.25
CA ASN A 20 -2.53 0.21 8.08
C ASN A 20 -1.50 -0.58 8.89
N GLU A 21 -1.88 -1.75 9.42
CA GLU A 21 -1.05 -2.54 10.34
C GLU A 21 -0.12 -3.50 9.60
N ASP A 22 -0.54 -4.02 8.45
CA ASP A 22 0.20 -5.07 7.74
C ASP A 22 0.74 -4.58 6.39
N VAL A 23 -0.15 -4.13 5.51
CA VAL A 23 0.20 -3.91 4.09
C VAL A 23 1.13 -2.71 3.91
N ILE A 24 0.75 -1.53 4.41
CA ILE A 24 1.58 -0.32 4.29
C ILE A 24 2.95 -0.53 4.97
N PRO A 25 3.05 -1.08 6.19
CA PRO A 25 4.32 -1.39 6.82
C PRO A 25 5.17 -2.37 6.01
N ALA A 26 4.60 -3.43 5.47
CA ALA A 26 5.34 -4.39 4.62
C ALA A 26 5.93 -3.72 3.38
N VAL A 27 5.15 -2.90 2.67
CA VAL A 27 5.63 -2.17 1.48
C VAL A 27 6.72 -1.15 1.85
N LYS A 28 6.59 -0.47 2.99
CA LYS A 28 7.62 0.43 3.53
C LYS A 28 8.93 -0.33 3.83
N GLN A 29 8.83 -1.53 4.41
CA GLN A 29 10.00 -2.38 4.65
C GLN A 29 10.65 -2.82 3.35
N TRP A 30 9.89 -3.26 2.34
CA TRP A 30 10.45 -3.62 1.03
C TRP A 30 11.17 -2.45 0.38
N ARG A 31 10.62 -1.24 0.48
CA ARG A 31 11.27 -0.04 -0.03
C ARG A 31 12.60 0.22 0.67
N ALA A 32 12.65 0.07 2.00
CA ALA A 32 13.88 0.20 2.77
C ALA A 32 14.92 -0.88 2.41
N LEU A 33 14.48 -2.10 2.10
CA LEU A 33 15.38 -3.17 1.64
C LEU A 33 16.04 -2.86 0.30
N VAL A 34 15.40 -2.09 -0.60
CA VAL A 34 16.07 -1.64 -1.83
C VAL A 34 17.31 -0.82 -1.49
N ASP A 35 17.25 0.02 -0.47
CA ASP A 35 18.38 0.87 -0.07
C ASP A 35 19.55 0.08 0.54
N THR A 36 19.29 -1.10 1.11
CA THR A 36 20.36 -1.98 1.63
C THR A 36 21.10 -2.72 0.51
N THR A 37 20.53 -2.77 -0.69
CA THR A 37 21.15 -3.42 -1.86
C THR A 37 22.06 -2.49 -2.65
N VAL A 38 22.24 -1.24 -2.22
CA VAL A 38 23.05 -0.25 -2.94
C VAL A 38 24.52 -0.69 -2.98
N VAL A 39 25.04 -0.86 -4.20
CA VAL A 39 26.46 -1.15 -4.46
C VAL A 39 27.14 0.16 -4.88
N GLY A 40 27.98 0.73 -4.01
CA GLY A 40 28.73 1.95 -4.29
C GLY A 40 29.84 1.75 -5.31
N PHE A 41 30.30 2.82 -5.98
CA PHE A 41 31.45 2.76 -6.90
C PHE A 41 32.76 2.51 -6.14
N PRO A 42 33.70 1.65 -6.62
CA PRO A 42 33.68 0.88 -7.86
C PRO A 42 33.25 -0.58 -7.63
N GLY A 43 32.11 -0.82 -6.98
CA GLY A 43 31.68 -2.15 -6.54
C GLY A 43 31.47 -3.18 -7.66
N TRP A 44 31.40 -2.73 -8.92
CA TRP A 44 31.39 -3.58 -10.11
C TRP A 44 32.72 -3.56 -10.90
N GLY A 45 33.73 -2.83 -10.43
CA GLY A 45 35.00 -2.62 -11.12
C GLY A 45 34.87 -1.75 -12.38
N ALA A 46 36.01 -1.32 -12.94
CA ALA A 46 36.03 -0.39 -14.09
C ALA A 46 35.31 -0.91 -15.35
N LEU A 47 35.27 -2.23 -15.55
CA LEU A 47 34.57 -2.87 -16.66
C LEU A 47 33.13 -3.27 -16.32
N GLY A 48 32.86 -3.73 -15.10
CA GLY A 48 31.51 -4.14 -14.71
C GLY A 48 30.59 -2.95 -14.42
N GLU A 49 31.14 -1.78 -14.11
CA GLU A 49 30.37 -0.56 -13.88
C GLU A 49 29.52 -0.13 -15.10
N PRO A 50 30.08 0.03 -16.31
CA PRO A 50 29.28 0.35 -17.50
C PRO A 50 28.39 -0.83 -17.96
N LEU A 51 28.78 -2.08 -17.68
CA LEU A 51 28.05 -3.27 -18.15
C LEU A 51 26.87 -3.65 -17.25
N ILE A 52 27.01 -3.47 -15.94
CA ILE A 52 26.08 -3.99 -14.91
C ILE A 52 25.67 -2.87 -13.95
N GLY A 53 26.63 -2.10 -13.44
CA GLY A 53 26.39 -1.13 -12.37
C GLY A 53 25.34 -0.06 -12.73
N LEU A 54 25.38 0.46 -13.96
CA LEU A 54 24.37 1.43 -14.44
C LEU A 54 22.96 0.82 -14.44
N ARG A 55 22.78 -0.32 -15.10
CA ARG A 55 21.48 -0.97 -15.21
C ARG A 55 20.95 -1.41 -13.85
N TYR A 56 21.83 -1.86 -12.97
CA TYR A 56 21.48 -2.23 -11.60
C TYR A 56 20.90 -1.06 -10.83
N ARG A 57 21.53 0.12 -10.90
CA ARG A 57 21.01 1.34 -10.26
C ARG A 57 19.68 1.81 -10.86
N ASP A 58 19.52 1.71 -12.17
CA ASP A 58 18.24 2.04 -12.81
C ASP A 58 17.12 1.15 -12.28
N VAL A 59 17.35 -0.16 -12.19
CA VAL A 59 16.38 -1.10 -11.62
C VAL A 59 16.08 -0.78 -10.14
N GLN A 60 17.09 -0.44 -9.34
CA GLN A 60 16.87 -0.02 -7.95
C GLN A 60 16.00 1.24 -7.86
N ASN A 61 16.25 2.22 -8.75
CA ASN A 61 15.46 3.45 -8.80
C ASN A 61 14.01 3.17 -9.20
N ASP A 62 13.79 2.37 -10.25
CA ASP A 62 12.46 1.97 -10.70
C ASP A 62 11.68 1.27 -9.59
N VAL A 63 12.30 0.29 -8.92
CA VAL A 63 11.66 -0.43 -7.81
C VAL A 63 11.34 0.51 -6.65
N ARG A 64 12.26 1.41 -6.30
CA ARG A 64 12.04 2.40 -5.23
C ARG A 64 10.86 3.33 -5.54
N GLU A 65 10.76 3.78 -6.78
CA GLU A 65 9.65 4.62 -7.26
C GLU A 65 8.33 3.87 -7.20
N LYS A 66 8.25 2.65 -7.75
CA LYS A 66 7.03 1.84 -7.75
C LYS A 66 6.54 1.46 -6.37
N LEU A 67 7.44 1.18 -5.44
CA LEU A 67 7.06 0.96 -4.04
C LEU A 67 6.55 2.24 -3.37
N GLY A 68 7.10 3.40 -3.75
CA GLY A 68 6.59 4.71 -3.31
C GLY A 68 5.17 4.98 -3.82
N GLU A 69 4.93 4.79 -5.12
CA GLU A 69 3.61 4.91 -5.74
C GLU A 69 2.58 3.99 -5.06
N ALA A 70 2.96 2.74 -4.78
CA ALA A 70 2.11 1.77 -4.11
C ALA A 70 1.68 2.25 -2.71
N ILE A 71 2.59 2.82 -1.91
CA ILE A 71 2.26 3.40 -0.61
C ILE A 71 1.23 4.53 -0.78
N THR A 72 1.42 5.43 -1.74
CA THR A 72 0.49 6.54 -1.99
C THR A 72 -0.90 6.06 -2.41
N VAL A 73 -0.98 4.99 -3.20
CA VAL A 73 -2.25 4.36 -3.59
C VAL A 73 -2.96 3.78 -2.36
N LEU A 74 -2.24 3.00 -1.54
CA LEU A 74 -2.78 2.40 -0.32
C LEU A 74 -3.30 3.45 0.67
N GLU A 75 -2.55 4.53 0.89
CA GLU A 75 -2.97 5.65 1.74
C GLU A 75 -4.21 6.36 1.19
N THR A 76 -4.34 6.44 -0.14
CA THR A 76 -5.52 7.00 -0.80
C THR A 76 -6.73 6.10 -0.65
N TRP A 77 -6.57 4.78 -0.81
CA TRP A 77 -7.63 3.81 -0.56
C TRP A 77 -8.12 3.88 0.88
N ASN A 78 -7.22 4.00 1.87
CA ASN A 78 -7.63 4.12 3.26
C ASN A 78 -8.51 5.34 3.54
N ARG A 79 -8.18 6.50 2.96
CA ARG A 79 -9.03 7.70 3.08
C ARG A 79 -10.40 7.51 2.44
N GLN A 80 -10.45 6.86 1.28
CA GLN A 80 -11.71 6.58 0.59
C GLN A 80 -12.56 5.55 1.35
N LEU A 81 -11.93 4.51 1.89
CA LEU A 81 -12.60 3.51 2.72
C LEU A 81 -13.13 4.13 4.02
N ASP A 82 -12.39 5.01 4.68
CA ASP A 82 -12.91 5.67 5.89
C ASP A 82 -14.12 6.56 5.59
N THR A 83 -14.10 7.26 4.44
CA THR A 83 -15.28 7.99 3.94
C THR A 83 -16.47 7.05 3.70
N ALA A 84 -16.23 5.92 3.03
CA ALA A 84 -17.25 4.92 2.76
C ALA A 84 -17.81 4.31 4.05
N ARG A 85 -16.94 4.03 5.04
CA ARG A 85 -17.30 3.54 6.37
C ARG A 85 -18.23 4.52 7.08
N GLY A 86 -17.91 5.80 7.06
CA GLY A 86 -18.76 6.85 7.64
C GLY A 86 -20.16 6.89 7.02
N ASN A 87 -20.24 6.80 5.68
CA ASN A 87 -21.50 6.76 4.96
C ASN A 87 -22.32 5.50 5.30
N TRP A 88 -21.67 4.34 5.35
CA TRP A 88 -22.33 3.09 5.72
C TRP A 88 -22.83 3.10 7.16
N ARG A 89 -22.03 3.61 8.10
CA ARG A 89 -22.45 3.74 9.49
C ARG A 89 -23.66 4.67 9.63
N ALA A 90 -23.68 5.80 8.94
CA ALA A 90 -24.83 6.71 8.95
C ALA A 90 -26.09 6.04 8.38
N ALA A 91 -25.96 5.21 7.34
CA ALA A 91 -27.06 4.43 6.78
C ALA A 91 -27.55 3.33 7.76
N GLU A 92 -26.62 2.61 8.40
CA GLU A 92 -26.91 1.61 9.43
C GLU A 92 -27.67 2.24 10.61
N ASP A 93 -27.19 3.38 11.13
CA ASP A 93 -27.82 4.14 12.21
C ASP A 93 -29.23 4.62 11.83
N ALA A 94 -29.42 5.14 10.61
CA ALA A 94 -30.72 5.60 10.12
C ALA A 94 -31.72 4.46 9.87
N SER A 95 -31.23 3.27 9.53
CA SER A 95 -32.06 2.07 9.33
C SER A 95 -32.47 1.40 10.65
N THR A 96 -31.75 1.67 11.74
CA THR A 96 -32.05 1.14 13.07
C THR A 96 -33.20 1.96 13.69
N THR A 97 -34.43 1.55 13.40
CA THR A 97 -35.63 2.18 13.98
C THR A 97 -35.73 1.79 15.46
N VAL A 98 -35.60 2.76 16.37
CA VAL A 98 -35.98 2.57 17.78
C VAL A 98 -37.50 2.53 17.84
N TYR A 99 -38.10 1.37 18.11
CA TYR A 99 -39.49 1.31 18.53
C TYR A 99 -39.59 1.95 19.92
N VAL A 100 -40.24 3.12 20.00
CA VAL A 100 -40.67 3.75 21.25
C VAL A 100 -42.10 3.30 21.55
#